data_AF-A0A2D5GH25-F1
#
_entry.id   AF-A0A2D5GH25-F1
#
_cell.length_a   1.000
_cell.length_b   1.000
_cell.length_c   1.000
_cell.angle_alpha   90.00
_cell.angle_beta   90.00
_cell.angle_gamma   90.00
#
_symmetry.space_group_name_H-M   'P 1'
#
loop_
_entity.id
_entity.type
_entity.pdbx_description
1 polymer ?
#
loop_
_entity_poly.entity_id
_entity_poly.type
_entity_poly.pdbx_seq_one_letter_code
_entity_poly.pdbx_strand_id
1 'polypeptide(L)'
;MQVLISGYNRQVNTERSMSLEGHSKGATRRHVEPKPSLVAKAKSELLHLLPRHIPRSGWLFLFLTVVTLLSSLWVVFAAYENRLAYAELRALEQQQTEYEVEWGQLLLERSTLASPNRIEQLARESLQMQAVTPEQMQVLR
;
A
#
# COMPACT_ATOMS: atom_id res chain seq x y z
N MET A 1 5.38 -40.30 26.31
CA MET A 1 6.58 -41.16 26.14
C MET A 1 7.74 -40.70 27.05
N GLN A 2 7.49 -40.47 28.36
CA GLN A 2 8.51 -40.08 29.34
C GLN A 2 8.48 -40.95 30.62
N VAL A 3 7.67 -42.02 30.63
CA VAL A 3 7.51 -42.91 31.80
C VAL A 3 8.52 -44.07 31.79
N LEU A 4 9.23 -44.32 30.68
CA LEU A 4 10.11 -45.50 30.52
C LEU A 4 11.59 -45.28 30.90
N ILE A 5 12.04 -44.04 31.14
CA ILE A 5 13.45 -43.76 31.46
C ILE A 5 13.70 -43.70 32.98
N SER A 6 12.66 -43.49 33.79
CA SER A 6 12.80 -43.40 35.25
C SER A 6 13.07 -44.75 35.94
N GLY A 7 12.78 -45.88 35.28
CA GLY A 7 12.95 -47.23 35.86
C GLY A 7 14.38 -47.77 35.78
N TYR A 8 15.13 -47.42 34.72
CA TYR A 8 16.47 -47.97 34.48
C TYR A 8 17.52 -47.52 35.50
N ASN A 9 17.40 -46.27 35.98
CA ASN A 9 18.44 -45.67 36.84
C ASN A 9 18.40 -46.17 38.31
N ARG A 10 17.32 -46.87 38.72
CA ARG A 10 17.19 -47.37 40.11
C ARG A 10 17.92 -48.69 40.33
N GLN A 11 18.09 -49.53 39.29
CA GLN A 11 18.72 -50.84 39.42
C GLN A 11 20.26 -50.78 39.43
N VAL A 12 20.87 -49.89 38.65
CA VAL A 12 22.35 -49.75 38.59
C VAL A 12 22.95 -49.26 39.91
N ASN A 13 22.19 -48.53 40.72
CA ASN A 13 22.71 -47.93 41.95
C ASN A 13 22.64 -48.86 43.18
N THR A 14 21.96 -50.01 43.07
CA THR A 14 21.78 -50.95 44.20
C THR A 14 22.90 -52.00 44.26
N GLU A 15 23.56 -52.31 43.14
CA GLU A 15 24.70 -53.24 43.11
C GLU A 15 26.01 -52.60 43.62
N ARG A 16 26.07 -51.26 43.70
CA ARG A 16 27.29 -50.54 44.06
C ARG A 16 27.47 -50.30 45.55
N SER A 17 26.44 -50.52 46.36
CA SER A 17 26.47 -50.24 47.81
C SER A 17 26.96 -51.41 48.67
N MET A 18 27.19 -52.61 48.12
CA MET A 18 27.72 -53.75 48.89
C MET A 18 29.22 -54.03 48.73
N SER A 19 29.94 -53.33 47.85
CA SER A 19 31.33 -53.69 47.54
C SER A 19 32.39 -52.67 47.98
N LEU A 20 32.06 -51.59 48.69
CA LEU A 20 33.04 -50.56 49.06
C LEU A 20 32.89 -50.06 50.50
N GLU A 21 32.83 -50.99 51.45
CA GLU A 21 33.19 -50.71 52.85
C GLU A 21 34.64 -51.11 53.06
N GLY A 22 35.54 -50.36 52.43
CA GLY A 22 36.96 -50.63 52.44
C GLY A 22 37.74 -49.36 52.19
N HIS A 23 38.51 -48.96 53.20
CA HIS A 23 39.55 -47.93 53.12
C HIS A 23 39.10 -46.46 53.11
N SER A 24 38.65 -46.01 54.28
CA SER A 24 38.94 -44.63 54.71
C SER A 24 40.45 -44.48 54.92
N LYS A 25 41.14 -43.87 53.94
CA LYS A 25 42.47 -43.29 54.15
C LYS A 25 42.57 -41.93 53.47
N GLY A 26 42.94 -40.95 54.28
CA GLY A 26 44.00 -40.03 53.93
C GLY A 26 43.69 -38.99 52.86
N ALA A 27 43.32 -37.82 53.34
CA ALA A 27 43.88 -36.53 52.93
C ALA A 27 44.28 -36.39 51.45
N THR A 28 43.44 -35.69 50.70
CA THR A 28 43.81 -34.40 50.10
C THR A 28 42.56 -33.86 49.40
N ARG A 29 41.77 -33.06 50.12
CA ARG A 29 40.85 -32.12 49.46
C ARG A 29 41.71 -31.10 48.73
N ARG A 30 42.10 -31.40 47.48
CA ARG A 30 42.40 -30.30 46.55
C ARG A 30 41.09 -29.57 46.36
N HIS A 31 41.08 -28.33 46.83
CA HIS A 31 40.09 -27.33 46.49
C HIS A 31 40.18 -27.13 44.97
N VAL A 32 39.49 -27.97 44.21
CA VAL A 32 39.35 -27.80 42.77
C VAL A 32 38.36 -26.66 42.61
N GLU A 33 38.89 -25.45 42.44
CA GLU A 33 38.07 -24.34 41.97
C GLU A 33 37.38 -24.78 40.68
N PRO A 34 36.06 -24.56 40.55
CA PRO A 34 35.40 -24.76 39.27
C PRO A 34 36.05 -23.79 38.29
N LYS A 35 36.88 -24.29 37.36
CA LYS A 35 37.43 -23.52 36.25
C LYS A 35 36.29 -22.70 35.65
N PRO A 36 36.39 -21.36 35.63
CA PRO A 36 35.30 -20.53 35.13
C PRO A 36 35.09 -20.93 33.68
N SER A 37 33.91 -21.48 33.40
CA SER A 37 33.56 -21.88 32.05
C SER A 37 33.64 -20.62 31.20
N LEU A 38 34.47 -20.67 30.15
CA LEU A 38 34.57 -19.61 29.14
C LEU A 38 33.18 -19.28 28.57
N VAL A 39 32.27 -20.25 28.60
CA VAL A 39 30.86 -20.09 28.27
C VAL A 39 30.12 -19.18 29.27
N ALA A 40 30.39 -19.28 30.58
CA ALA A 40 29.80 -18.35 31.56
C ALA A 40 30.37 -16.94 31.42
N LYS A 41 31.67 -16.82 31.16
CA LYS A 41 32.33 -15.52 30.90
C LYS A 41 31.88 -14.91 29.58
N ALA A 42 31.78 -15.69 28.51
CA ALA A 42 31.25 -15.25 27.21
C ALA A 42 29.76 -14.94 27.31
N LYS A 43 28.97 -15.69 28.06
CA LYS A 43 27.54 -15.39 28.29
C LYS A 43 27.37 -14.08 29.04
N SER A 44 28.21 -13.76 30.04
CA SER A 44 28.15 -12.48 30.75
C SER A 44 28.60 -11.30 29.89
N GLU A 45 29.57 -11.50 29.00
CA GLU A 45 29.97 -10.48 28.02
C GLU A 45 28.92 -10.30 26.91
N LEU A 46 28.32 -11.38 26.42
CA LEU A 46 27.23 -11.29 25.44
C LEU A 46 25.95 -10.69 26.06
N LEU A 47 25.75 -10.84 27.37
CA LEU A 47 24.62 -10.23 28.08
C LEU A 47 24.72 -8.70 28.15
N HIS A 48 25.94 -8.12 28.11
CA HIS A 48 26.11 -6.66 28.16
C HIS A 48 25.81 -5.99 26.81
N LEU A 49 25.88 -6.75 25.71
CA LEU A 49 25.58 -6.25 24.36
C LEU A 49 24.08 -6.25 24.02
N LEU A 50 23.23 -6.80 24.88
CA LEU A 50 21.79 -6.78 24.69
C LEU A 50 21.21 -5.53 25.37
N PRO A 51 20.94 -4.43 24.64
CA PRO A 51 20.49 -3.19 25.25
C PRO A 51 19.04 -3.40 25.68
N ARG A 52 18.85 -3.78 26.94
CA ARG A 52 17.54 -4.18 27.50
C ARG A 52 16.70 -2.99 27.99
N HIS A 53 17.09 -1.79 27.62
CA HIS A 53 16.43 -0.57 28.04
C HIS A 53 15.89 0.09 26.79
N ILE A 54 14.64 -0.21 26.44
CA ILE A 54 13.89 0.56 25.46
C ILE A 54 13.52 1.86 26.19
N PRO A 55 14.21 3.00 25.93
CA PRO A 55 13.83 4.26 26.54
C PRO A 55 12.39 4.61 26.14
N ARG A 56 11.72 5.52 26.87
CA ARG A 56 10.39 6.04 26.47
C ARG A 56 10.35 6.50 25.01
N SER A 57 11.48 6.91 24.44
CA SER A 57 11.62 7.24 23.02
C SER A 57 11.44 6.04 22.07
N GLY A 58 11.76 4.80 22.46
CA GLY A 58 11.48 3.62 21.64
C GLY A 58 9.99 3.37 21.44
N TRP A 59 9.16 3.73 22.43
CA TRP A 59 7.71 3.67 22.29
C TRP A 59 7.18 4.74 21.33
N LEU A 60 7.78 5.93 21.33
CA LEU A 60 7.52 6.98 20.34
C LEU A 60 7.89 6.52 18.91
N PHE A 61 9.04 5.88 18.72
CA PHE A 61 9.43 5.34 17.41
C PHE A 61 8.44 4.28 16.93
N LEU A 62 8.08 3.32 17.79
CA LEU A 62 7.09 2.30 17.46
C LEU A 62 5.74 2.92 17.06
N PHE A 63 5.26 3.90 17.85
CA PHE A 63 4.03 4.62 17.56
C PHE A 63 4.10 5.33 16.21
N LEU A 64 5.18 6.06 15.94
CA LEU A 64 5.37 6.77 14.68
C LEU A 64 5.37 5.80 13.50
N THR A 65 6.07 4.66 13.61
CA THR A 65 6.08 3.62 12.58
C THR A 65 4.68 3.11 12.30
N VAL A 66 3.90 2.79 13.36
CA VAL A 66 2.52 2.31 13.19
C VAL A 66 1.64 3.39 12.56
N VAL A 67 1.74 4.64 12.98
CA VAL A 67 0.98 5.76 12.40
C VAL A 67 1.33 5.95 10.92
N THR A 68 2.61 5.89 10.54
CA THR A 68 3.02 6.00 9.14
C THR A 68 2.50 4.84 8.29
N LEU A 69 2.52 3.60 8.81
CA LEU A 69 1.96 2.44 8.12
C LEU A 69 0.44 2.56 7.93
N LEU A 70 -0.27 3.02 8.96
CA LEU A 70 -1.70 3.30 8.87
C LEU A 70 -1.98 4.42 7.86
N SER A 71 -1.18 5.48 7.89
CA SER A 71 -1.30 6.58 6.94
C SER A 71 -1.08 6.14 5.50
N SER A 72 -0.11 5.27 5.22
CA SER A 72 0.14 4.80 3.86
C SER A 72 -1.02 3.94 3.36
N LEU A 73 -1.56 3.05 4.20
CA LEU A 73 -2.76 2.28 3.89
C LEU A 73 -3.97 3.17 3.65
N TRP A 74 -4.14 4.21 4.47
CA TRP A 74 -5.25 5.15 4.36
C TRP A 74 -5.21 5.93 3.04
N VAL A 75 -4.02 6.37 2.64
CA VAL A 75 -3.83 7.06 1.35
C VAL A 75 -4.16 6.15 0.18
N VAL A 76 -3.75 4.87 0.24
CA VAL A 76 -4.09 3.89 -0.81
C VAL A 76 -5.59 3.63 -0.87
N PHE A 77 -6.26 3.53 0.28
CA PHE A 77 -7.70 3.36 0.35
C PHE A 77 -8.43 4.57 -0.24
N ALA A 78 -8.03 5.78 0.15
CA ALA A 78 -8.57 7.02 -0.41
C ALA A 78 -8.34 7.10 -1.93
N ALA A 79 -7.17 6.70 -2.43
CA ALA A 79 -6.90 6.66 -3.86
C ALA A 79 -7.77 5.64 -4.61
N TYR A 80 -8.05 4.49 -4.00
CA TYR A 80 -8.94 3.47 -4.57
C TYR A 80 -10.37 4.00 -4.71
N GLU A 81 -10.90 4.60 -3.65
CA GLU A 81 -12.25 5.17 -3.65
C GLU A 81 -12.36 6.34 -4.62
N ASN A 82 -11.32 7.17 -4.69
CA ASN A 82 -11.22 8.24 -5.66
C ASN A 82 -11.22 7.70 -7.10
N ARG A 83 -10.49 6.59 -7.36
CA ARG A 83 -10.46 5.96 -8.69
C ARG A 83 -11.82 5.43 -9.12
N LEU A 84 -12.63 4.91 -8.19
CA LEU A 84 -14.00 4.49 -8.46
C LEU A 84 -14.91 5.68 -8.78
N ALA A 85 -14.88 6.73 -7.95
CA ALA A 85 -15.66 7.94 -8.18
C ALA A 85 -15.29 8.63 -9.50
N TYR A 86 -14.00 8.68 -9.84
CA TYR A 86 -13.53 9.20 -11.13
C TYR A 86 -13.98 8.35 -12.31
N ALA A 87 -14.14 7.03 -12.16
CA ALA A 87 -14.56 6.19 -13.27
C ALA A 87 -16.00 6.52 -13.73
N GLU A 88 -16.90 6.79 -12.78
CA GLU A 88 -18.27 7.21 -13.09
C GLU A 88 -18.29 8.59 -13.75
N LEU A 89 -17.53 9.56 -13.21
CA LEU A 89 -17.39 10.88 -13.83
C LEU A 89 -16.86 10.78 -15.26
N ARG A 90 -15.82 9.97 -15.47
CA ARG A 90 -15.24 9.73 -16.80
C ARG A 90 -16.24 9.14 -17.79
N ALA A 91 -17.11 8.24 -17.34
CA ALA A 91 -18.13 7.66 -18.20
C ALA A 91 -19.14 8.71 -18.68
N LEU A 92 -19.59 9.60 -17.78
CA LEU A 92 -20.48 10.70 -18.13
C LEU A 92 -19.81 11.73 -19.06
N GLU A 93 -18.56 12.10 -18.79
CA GLU A 93 -17.76 12.99 -19.67
C GLU A 93 -17.63 12.40 -21.09
N GLN A 94 -17.42 11.08 -21.18
CA GLN A 94 -17.28 10.41 -22.47
C GLN A 94 -18.59 10.43 -23.26
N GLN A 95 -19.73 10.21 -22.61
CA GLN A 95 -21.04 10.35 -23.26
C GLN A 95 -21.30 11.77 -23.75
N GLN A 96 -20.95 12.78 -22.96
CA GLN A 96 -21.05 14.18 -23.40
C GLN A 96 -20.20 14.44 -24.64
N THR A 97 -18.96 13.95 -24.63
CA THR A 97 -18.02 14.09 -25.76
C THR A 97 -18.58 13.44 -27.02
N GLU A 98 -19.20 12.26 -26.91
CA GLU A 98 -19.85 11.60 -28.06
C GLU A 98 -20.97 12.46 -28.65
N TYR A 99 -21.83 13.05 -27.81
CA TYR A 99 -22.88 13.95 -28.30
C TYR A 99 -22.33 15.24 -28.93
N GLU A 100 -21.24 15.80 -28.40
CA GLU A 100 -20.60 16.98 -29.01
C GLU A 100 -20.05 16.66 -30.41
N VAL A 101 -19.48 15.46 -30.58
CA VAL A 101 -19.00 14.99 -31.89
C VAL A 101 -20.18 14.82 -32.86
N GLU A 102 -21.24 14.14 -32.45
CA GLU A 102 -22.44 13.96 -33.28
C GLU A 102 -23.07 15.31 -33.66
N TRP A 103 -23.19 16.21 -32.70
CA TRP A 103 -23.69 17.57 -32.95
C TRP A 103 -22.80 18.34 -33.93
N GLY A 104 -21.48 18.23 -33.79
CA GLY A 104 -20.52 18.83 -34.72
C GLY A 104 -20.68 18.30 -36.15
N GLN A 105 -20.88 16.98 -36.29
CA GLN A 105 -21.16 16.35 -37.60
C GLN A 105 -22.47 16.87 -38.20
N LEU A 106 -23.55 16.91 -37.42
CA LEU A 106 -24.84 17.45 -37.87
C LEU A 106 -24.75 18.93 -38.26
N LEU A 107 -23.95 19.72 -37.54
CA LEU A 107 -23.74 21.13 -37.86
C LEU A 107 -22.92 21.32 -39.14
N LEU A 108 -21.95 20.43 -39.39
CA LEU A 108 -21.20 20.38 -40.65
C LEU A 108 -22.12 19.96 -41.80
N GLU A 109 -22.99 18.97 -41.61
CA GLU A 109 -24.03 18.59 -42.58
C GLU A 109 -24.99 19.75 -42.85
N ARG A 110 -25.43 20.46 -41.81
CA ARG A 110 -26.32 21.63 -41.96
C ARG A 110 -25.63 22.81 -42.60
N SER A 111 -24.39 23.12 -42.27
CA SER A 111 -23.66 24.25 -42.86
C SER A 111 -23.32 24.01 -44.33
N THR A 112 -23.06 22.76 -44.72
CA THR A 112 -22.89 22.38 -46.13
C THR A 112 -24.21 22.41 -46.91
N LEU A 113 -25.33 22.04 -46.28
CA LEU A 113 -26.69 22.15 -46.86
C LEU A 113 -27.26 23.57 -46.82
N ALA A 114 -26.76 24.43 -45.92
CA ALA A 114 -27.05 25.85 -45.84
C ALA A 114 -26.17 26.67 -46.79
N SER A 115 -25.76 26.09 -47.92
CA SER A 115 -25.25 26.84 -49.06
C SER A 115 -26.22 28.02 -49.33
N PRO A 116 -25.76 29.29 -49.20
CA PRO A 116 -26.60 30.49 -49.28
C PRO A 116 -27.44 30.57 -50.55
N ASN A 117 -27.04 29.80 -51.56
CA ASN A 117 -27.62 29.70 -52.88
C ASN A 117 -29.11 29.31 -52.85
N ARG A 118 -29.54 28.45 -51.92
CA ARG A 118 -30.95 28.02 -51.88
C ARG A 118 -31.88 29.04 -51.24
N ILE A 119 -31.38 29.81 -50.26
CA ILE A 119 -32.12 30.94 -49.67
C ILE A 119 -32.16 32.10 -50.67
N GLU A 120 -31.07 32.37 -51.39
CA GLU A 120 -31.05 33.34 -52.48
C GLU A 120 -31.98 32.95 -53.62
N GLN A 121 -32.00 31.70 -54.06
CA GLN A 121 -32.91 31.24 -55.11
C GLN A 121 -34.37 31.33 -54.67
N LEU A 122 -34.72 30.88 -53.46
CA LEU A 122 -36.09 31.02 -52.97
C LEU A 122 -36.50 32.49 -52.82
N ALA A 123 -35.60 33.38 -52.40
CA ALA A 123 -35.89 34.81 -52.30
C ALA A 123 -36.00 35.48 -53.70
N ARG A 124 -35.19 35.05 -54.67
CA ARG A 124 -35.31 35.50 -56.08
C ARG A 124 -36.60 35.02 -56.72
N GLU A 125 -36.96 33.76 -56.52
CA GLU A 125 -38.09 33.12 -57.19
C GLU A 125 -39.43 33.41 -56.50
N SER A 126 -39.48 33.39 -55.16
CA SER A 126 -40.74 33.55 -54.40
C SER A 126 -41.07 35.01 -54.09
N LEU A 127 -40.06 35.88 -53.99
CA LEU A 127 -40.21 37.30 -53.61
C LEU A 127 -39.79 38.27 -54.72
N GLN A 128 -39.38 37.78 -55.91
CA GLN A 128 -38.88 38.60 -57.02
C GLN A 128 -37.76 39.59 -56.62
N MET A 129 -36.98 39.28 -55.58
CA MET A 129 -35.90 40.17 -55.13
C MET A 129 -34.75 40.15 -56.14
N GLN A 130 -34.55 41.26 -56.86
CA GLN A 130 -33.31 41.55 -57.59
C GLN A 130 -32.30 42.20 -56.64
N ALA A 131 -31.01 41.86 -56.80
CA ALA A 131 -29.94 42.52 -56.06
C ALA A 131 -29.90 44.00 -56.47
N VAL A 132 -30.17 44.89 -55.52
CA VAL A 132 -30.24 46.34 -55.76
C VAL A 132 -28.84 46.85 -56.09
N THR A 133 -28.66 47.38 -57.29
CA THR A 133 -27.42 48.06 -57.72
C THR A 133 -27.21 49.35 -56.91
N PRO A 134 -25.95 49.78 -56.69
CA PRO A 134 -25.62 50.88 -55.77
C PRO A 134 -26.24 52.24 -56.11
N GLU A 135 -26.88 52.39 -57.27
CA GLU A 135 -27.57 53.61 -57.70
C GLU A 135 -28.96 53.80 -57.08
N GLN A 136 -29.54 52.80 -56.41
CA GLN A 136 -30.88 52.87 -55.81
C GLN A 136 -30.89 52.98 -54.27
N MET A 137 -29.72 53.15 -53.64
CA MET A 137 -29.61 53.23 -52.19
C MET A 137 -29.89 54.66 -51.70
N GLN A 138 -31.13 54.95 -51.27
CA GLN A 138 -31.43 56.19 -50.54
C GLN A 138 -31.39 55.95 -49.04
N VAL A 139 -30.41 56.56 -48.38
CA VAL A 139 -30.30 56.60 -46.92
C VAL A 139 -31.22 57.71 -46.42
N LEU A 140 -32.35 57.32 -45.84
CA LEU A 140 -33.20 58.23 -45.07
C LEU A 140 -32.50 58.55 -43.75
N ARG A 141 -32.24 59.83 -43.52
CA ARG A 141 -31.61 60.38 -42.31
C ARG A 141 -32.66 60.79 -41.29
#